data_AF-A0A9E6EG84-F1
#
_entry.id   AF-A0A9E6EG84-F1
#
_cell.length_a   1.000
_cell.length_b   1.000
_cell.length_c   1.000
_cell.angle_alpha   90.00
_cell.angle_beta   90.00
_cell.angle_gamma   90.00
#
_symmetry.space_group_name_H-M   'P 1'
#
loop_
_entity.id
_entity.type
_entity.pdbx_description
1 polymer ?
#
loop_
_entity_poly.entity_id
_entity_poly.type
_entity_poly.pdbx_seq_one_letter_code
_entity_poly.pdbx_strand_id
1 'polypeptide(L)' 'MRMAVISDIHGNLEALQAVLADIRATGADAVYCLGDVVGYGADPRACLDLVRAQCALTVRGNHEEALPPGDVQQGFFV' A
#
# COMPACT_ATOMS: atom_id res chain seq x y z
N MET A 1 -19.68 -10.23 -2.00
CA MET A 1 -18.27 -9.90 -2.20
C MET A 1 -18.10 -8.40 -2.10
N ARG A 2 -17.35 -7.92 -1.12
CA ARG A 2 -17.00 -6.51 -0.89
C ARG A 2 -15.49 -6.35 -1.03
N MET A 3 -15.07 -5.35 -1.80
CA MET A 3 -13.67 -5.07 -2.04
C MET A 3 -13.36 -3.66 -1.55
N ALA A 4 -12.23 -3.50 -0.87
CA ALA A 4 -11.70 -2.19 -0.51
C ALA A 4 -10.54 -1.83 -1.45
N VAL A 5 -10.45 -0.56 -1.82
CA VAL A 5 -9.39 -0.04 -2.67
C VAL A 5 -8.76 1.15 -1.95
N ILE A 6 -7.44 1.14 -1.82
CA ILE A 6 -6.64 2.20 -1.22
C ILE A 6 -5.54 2.65 -2.20
N SER A 7 -5.03 3.86 -2.04
CA SER A 7 -4.00 4.45 -2.90
C SER A 7 -3.28 5.57 -2.16
N ASP A 8 -2.17 6.07 -2.70
CA ASP A 8 -1.51 7.33 -2.31
C ASP A 8 -1.19 7.39 -0.81
N ILE A 9 -0.64 6.30 -0.28
CA ILE A 9 -0.30 6.18 1.15
C ILE A 9 0.88 7.08 1.48
N HIS A 10 1.83 7.22 0.55
CA HIS A 10 3.03 8.06 0.66
C HIS A 10 3.73 7.95 2.01
N GLY A 11 3.97 6.74 2.51
CA GLY A 11 4.70 6.53 3.77
C GLY A 11 3.98 7.01 5.04
N ASN A 12 2.69 7.31 4.98
CA ASN A 12 1.88 7.68 6.13
C ASN A 12 1.35 6.42 6.85
N LEU A 13 2.11 5.93 7.82
CA LEU A 13 1.82 4.67 8.50
C LEU A 13 0.57 4.76 9.37
N GLU A 14 0.39 5.87 10.09
CA GLU A 14 -0.75 6.09 10.96
C GLU A 14 -2.07 6.11 10.18
N ALA A 15 -2.10 6.82 9.04
CA ALA A 15 -3.27 6.85 8.17
C ALA A 15 -3.56 5.46 7.60
N LEU A 16 -2.53 4.74 7.14
CA LEU A 16 -2.70 3.40 6.59
C LEU A 16 -3.26 2.42 7.65
N GLN A 17 -2.74 2.45 8.88
CA GLN A 17 -3.22 1.61 9.97
C GLN A 17 -4.68 1.91 10.32
N ALA A 18 -5.05 3.19 10.37
CA ALA A 18 -6.42 3.61 10.64
C ALA A 18 -7.38 3.14 9.54
N VAL A 19 -7.03 3.34 8.27
CA VAL A 19 -7.85 2.92 7.12
C VAL A 19 -8.00 1.40 7.06
N LEU A 20 -6.93 0.63 7.29
CA LEU A 20 -7.03 -0.83 7.32
C LEU A 20 -7.87 -1.34 8.49
N ALA A 21 -7.85 -0.67 9.63
CA ALA A 21 -8.75 -1.00 10.74
C ALA A 21 -10.22 -0.75 10.38
N ASP A 22 -10.51 0.38 9.74
CA ASP A 22 -11.86 0.70 9.25
C ASP A 22 -12.33 -0.31 8.19
N ILE A 23 -11.50 -0.61 7.19
CA ILE A 23 -11.79 -1.62 6.16
C ILE A 23 -12.13 -2.97 6.80
N ARG A 24 -11.34 -3.43 7.79
CA ARG A 24 -11.65 -4.67 8.52
C ARG A 24 -13.01 -4.60 9.22
N ALA A 25 -13.37 -3.47 9.82
CA ALA A 25 -14.66 -3.29 10.47
C ALA A 25 -15.84 -3.31 9.48
N THR A 26 -15.64 -2.90 8.22
CA THR A 26 -16.69 -2.97 7.18
C THR A 26 -16.95 -4.38 6.64
N GLY A 27 -16.08 -5.35 6.95
CA GLY A 27 -16.16 -6.72 6.48
C GLY A 27 -15.81 -6.87 4.99
N ALA A 28 -14.79 -6.16 4.51
CA ALA A 28 -14.27 -6.35 3.16
C ALA A 28 -13.59 -7.72 3.01
N ASP A 29 -13.84 -8.41 1.90
CA ASP A 29 -13.27 -9.73 1.59
C ASP A 29 -11.83 -9.62 1.08
N ALA A 30 -11.47 -8.49 0.45
CA ALA A 30 -10.14 -8.23 -0.10
C ALA A 30 -9.83 -6.73 -0.11
N VAL A 31 -8.54 -6.40 -0.01
CA VAL A 31 -8.01 -5.04 -0.14
C VAL A 31 -7.06 -4.99 -1.32
N TYR A 32 -7.19 -3.95 -2.14
CA TYR A 32 -6.32 -3.69 -3.29
C TYR A 32 -5.65 -2.33 -3.13
N CYS A 33 -4.37 -2.24 -3.48
CA CYS A 33 -3.61 -1.00 -3.41
C CYS A 33 -3.24 -0.50 -4.82
N LEU A 34 -3.54 0.77 -5.12
CA LEU A 34 -3.27 1.36 -6.43
C LEU A 34 -1.85 1.96 -6.58
N GLY A 35 -0.98 1.75 -5.59
CA GLY A 35 0.40 2.22 -5.60
C GLY A 35 0.59 3.51 -4.80
N ASP A 36 1.72 4.19 -5.05
CA ASP A 36 2.15 5.38 -4.33
C ASP A 36 2.20 5.16 -2.81
N VAL A 37 2.75 4.00 -2.45
CA VAL A 37 3.00 3.58 -1.08
C VAL A 37 4.17 4.32 -0.47
N VAL A 38 5.19 4.62 -1.28
CA VAL A 38 6.38 5.40 -0.89
C VAL A 38 6.21 6.88 -1.25
N GLY A 39 7.13 7.71 -0.75
CA GLY A 39 7.16 9.14 -1.08
C GLY A 39 7.38 10.00 0.16
N TYR A 40 6.44 10.89 0.42
CA TYR A 40 6.63 12.06 1.29
C TYR A 40 6.66 11.78 2.80
N GLY A 41 6.02 10.72 3.26
CA GLY A 41 5.86 10.38 4.68
C GLY A 41 7.08 9.71 5.30
N ALA A 42 7.07 9.62 6.63
CA ALA A 42 8.23 9.22 7.43
C ALA A 42 8.55 7.72 7.36
N ASP A 43 7.54 6.87 7.09
CA ASP A 43 7.63 5.42 7.30
C ASP A 43 7.36 4.58 6.04
N PRO A 44 8.02 4.84 4.90
CA PRO A 44 7.74 4.15 3.63
C PRO A 44 7.98 2.64 3.71
N ARG A 45 9.01 2.20 4.44
CA ARG A 45 9.32 0.76 4.60
C ARG A 45 8.21 0.03 5.35
N ALA A 46 7.74 0.60 6.47
CA ALA A 46 6.67 0.02 7.27
C ALA A 46 5.36 -0.01 6.48
N CYS A 47 5.05 1.04 5.71
CA CYS A 47 3.90 1.05 4.80
C CYS A 47 3.99 -0.05 3.75
N LEU A 48 5.14 -0.23 3.09
CA LEU A 48 5.34 -1.31 2.13
C LEU A 48 5.15 -2.70 2.74
N ASP A 49 5.72 -2.95 3.93
CA ASP A 49 5.56 -4.22 4.63
C ASP A 49 4.08 -4.49 4.98
N LEU A 50 3.36 -3.46 5.42
CA LEU A 50 1.95 -3.56 5.78
C LEU A 50 1.07 -3.79 4.54
N VAL A 51 1.30 -3.05 3.45
CA VAL A 51 0.60 -3.23 2.17
C VAL A 51 0.81 -4.63 1.64
N ARG A 52 2.04 -5.15 1.67
CA ARG A 52 2.34 -6.52 1.25
C ARG A 52 1.60 -7.58 2.06
N ALA A 53 1.45 -7.34 3.36
CA ALA A 53 0.82 -8.29 4.26
C ALA A 53 -0.71 -8.26 4.19
N GLN A 54 -1.30 -7.12 3.80
CA GLN A 54 -2.75 -6.88 3.94
C GLN A 54 -3.48 -6.73 2.60
N CYS A 55 -2.80 -6.38 1.52
CA CYS A 55 -3.40 -6.21 0.20
C CYS A 55 -3.23 -7.48 -0.63
N ALA A 56 -4.31 -7.89 -1.30
CA ALA A 56 -4.32 -9.04 -2.19
C ALA A 56 -3.49 -8.77 -3.46
N LEU A 57 -3.46 -7.52 -3.91
CA LEU A 57 -2.70 -7.08 -5.07
C LEU A 57 -2.41 -5.58 -4.95
N THR A 58 -1.22 -5.22 -5.42
CA THR A 58 -0.76 -3.83 -5.46
C THR A 58 -0.20 -3.54 -6.85
N VAL A 59 -0.66 -2.47 -7.50
CA VAL A 59 -0.06 -1.99 -8.76
C VAL A 59 1.01 -0.95 -8.45
N ARG A 60 1.98 -0.81 -9.37
CA ARG A 60 3.06 0.17 -9.20
C ARG A 60 2.57 1.59 -9.46
N GLY A 61 2.77 2.49 -8.48
CA GLY A 61 2.53 3.93 -8.63
C GLY A 61 3.72 4.67 -9.23
N ASN A 62 3.54 5.94 -9.59
CA ASN A 62 4.61 6.74 -10.16
C ASN A 62 5.71 7.08 -9.14
N HIS A 63 5.40 7.11 -7.84
CA HIS A 63 6.41 7.30 -6.80
C HIS A 63 7.35 6.09 -6.69
N GLU A 64 6.84 4.88 -6.89
CA GLU A 64 7.68 3.70 -6.97
C GLU A 64 8.47 3.61 -8.28
N GLU A 65 7.89 4.05 -9.39
CA GLU A 65 8.59 4.09 -10.68
C GLU A 65 9.75 5.09 -10.68
N ALA A 66 9.63 6.19 -9.93
CA ALA A 66 10.66 7.19 -9.79
C ALA A 66 11.85 6.76 -8.90
N LEU A 67 11.76 5.62 -8.20
CA LEU A 67 12.86 5.13 -7.36
C LEU A 67 14.04 4.61 -8.20
N PRO A 68 15.28 4.73 -7.69
CA PRO A 68 16.44 4.10 -8.28
C PRO A 68 16.25 2.58 -8.51
N PRO A 69 16.83 2.02 -9.59
CA PRO A 69 16.80 0.57 -9.80
C PRO A 69 17.36 -0.19 -8.60
N GLY A 70 16.58 -1.12 -8.04
CA GLY A 70 16.95 -1.95 -6.89
C GLY A 70 16.28 -1.56 -5.57
N ASP A 71 15.71 -0.36 -5.47
CA ASP A 71 15.03 0.11 -4.24
C ASP A 71 13.63 -0.48 -4.07
N VAL A 72 13.11 -1.15 -5.11
CA VAL A 72 11.83 -1.85 -5.09
C VAL A 72 12.06 -3.33 -5.38
N GLN A 73 11.61 -4.18 -4.46
CA GLN A 73 11.75 -5.63 -4.59
C GLN A 73 10.92 -6.15 -5.78
N GLN A 74 11.54 -6.98 -6.64
CA GLN A 74 10.83 -7.61 -7.74
C GLN A 74 9.67 -8.49 -7.24
N GLY A 75 8.55 -8.46 -7.95
CA GLY A 75 7.34 -9.25 -7.62
C GLY A 75 6.48 -8.66 -6.49
N PHE A 76 6.79 -7.46 -5.97
CA PHE A 76 5.90 -6.75 -5.06
C PHE A 76 4.68 -6.15 -5.78
N PHE A 77 4.92 -5.59 -6.96
CA PHE A 77 3.91 -4.94 -7.80
C PHE A 77 3.55 -5.85 -8.97
N VAL A 78 2.28 -5.87 -9.35
CA VAL A 78 1.80 -6.48 -10.60
C VAL A 78 1.81 -5.51 -11.76
#